data_AF-A0A166R678-F1
#
_entry.id   AF-A0A166R678-F1
#
_cell.length_a   1.000
_cell.length_b   1.000
_cell.length_c   1.000
_cell.angle_alpha   90.00
_cell.angle_beta   90.00
_cell.angle_gamma   90.00
#
_symmetry.space_group_name_H-M   'P 1'
#
loop_
_entity.id
_entity.type
_entity.pdbx_description
1 polymer ?
#
loop_
_entity_poly.entity_id
_entity_poly.type
_entity_poly.pdbx_seq_one_letter_code
_entity_poly.pdbx_strand_id
1 'polypeptide(L)'
;MKPETDRGRGILSPADRAYLLGEAAMEHEQSKRNAEARIRQRITDAVLDFPILIHHLKKKDRRQVFDRTLEDDGFMDGLTAMLSFVYVGMDGSGAEFSHALEPAVRKAEEAHAAKMLGQAVSVDVQFDVETTVQTAVDDVTAAINAGKPVTPAELFSVMVGSDALDDVDEVTLQLSEDGEEGGLLKEDEFVAHVAEYLDADLRWLPYNRVKVVV
;
A
#
# COMPACT_ATOMS: atom_id res chain seq x y z
N MET A 1 -2.13 9.73 2.02
CA MET A 1 -1.10 10.39 2.88
C MET A 1 0.27 10.30 2.22
N LYS A 2 0.98 11.41 2.02
CA LYS A 2 2.41 11.34 1.65
C LYS A 2 3.17 10.69 2.80
N PRO A 3 3.95 9.63 2.56
CA PRO A 3 4.65 8.93 3.63
C PRO A 3 5.62 9.90 4.31
N GLU A 4 5.61 9.94 5.64
CA GLU A 4 6.49 10.83 6.40
C GLU A 4 7.97 10.55 6.07
N THR A 5 8.64 11.54 5.47
CA THR A 5 10.00 11.40 4.92
C THR A 5 11.11 11.78 5.89
N ASP A 6 10.81 12.67 6.86
CA ASP A 6 11.78 13.26 7.81
C ASP A 6 12.20 12.33 8.95
N ARG A 7 11.65 11.11 8.97
CA ARG A 7 12.06 10.09 9.95
C ARG A 7 13.47 9.56 9.67
N GLY A 8 14.10 9.06 10.75
CA GLY A 8 15.39 8.38 10.68
C GLY A 8 15.45 7.22 9.68
N ARG A 9 16.66 6.68 9.48
CA ARG A 9 16.88 5.56 8.55
C ARG A 9 16.10 4.32 8.99
N GLY A 10 15.25 3.82 8.09
CA GLY A 10 14.67 2.48 8.17
C GLY A 10 15.37 1.54 7.17
N ILE A 11 14.58 0.78 6.41
CA ILE A 11 15.07 0.08 5.22
C ILE A 11 15.65 1.10 4.22
N LEU A 12 14.86 2.12 3.92
CA LEU A 12 15.26 3.25 3.09
C LEU A 12 16.00 4.31 3.91
N SER A 13 17.05 4.88 3.33
CA SER A 13 17.65 6.12 3.84
C SER A 13 16.85 7.33 3.36
N PRO A 14 17.03 8.52 3.97
CA PRO A 14 16.38 9.75 3.48
C PRO A 14 16.63 9.99 1.98
N ALA A 15 17.85 9.75 1.50
CA ALA A 15 18.18 9.89 0.09
C ALA A 15 17.46 8.87 -0.82
N ASP A 16 17.25 7.64 -0.33
CA ASP A 16 16.49 6.64 -1.09
C ASP A 16 15.01 7.02 -1.18
N ARG A 17 14.44 7.62 -0.12
CA ARG A 17 13.06 8.13 -0.13
C ARG A 17 12.90 9.29 -1.11
N ALA A 18 13.78 10.29 -1.01
CA ALA A 18 13.75 11.45 -1.91
C ALA A 18 13.90 11.01 -3.39
N TYR A 19 14.72 10.00 -3.66
CA TYR A 19 14.84 9.43 -5.01
C TYR A 19 13.53 8.75 -5.47
N LEU A 20 12.92 7.89 -4.65
CA LEU A 20 11.68 7.18 -5.01
C LEU A 20 10.47 8.12 -5.13
N LEU A 21 10.46 9.21 -4.37
CA LEU A 21 9.41 10.24 -4.42
C LEU A 21 9.62 11.28 -5.53
N GLY A 22 10.69 11.17 -6.31
CA GLY A 22 11.03 12.13 -7.36
C GLY A 22 11.54 13.49 -6.85
N GLU A 23 11.71 13.65 -5.54
CA GLU A 23 12.22 14.87 -4.88
C GLU A 23 13.73 15.09 -5.12
N ALA A 24 14.45 14.03 -5.51
CA ALA A 24 15.86 14.10 -5.85
C ALA A 24 16.12 13.53 -7.25
N ALA A 25 16.37 14.41 -8.22
CA ALA A 25 16.79 14.02 -9.56
C ALA A 25 18.24 13.52 -9.58
N MET A 26 18.48 12.43 -10.33
CA MET A 26 19.83 11.95 -10.61
C MET A 26 20.18 12.24 -12.07
N GLU A 27 21.16 13.10 -12.28
CA GLU A 27 21.63 13.58 -13.59
C GLU A 27 22.21 12.46 -14.49
N HIS A 28 22.62 11.34 -13.89
CA HIS A 28 23.30 10.27 -14.62
C HIS A 28 22.57 8.93 -14.46
N GLU A 29 22.33 8.26 -15.60
CA GLU A 29 21.73 6.93 -15.65
C GLU A 29 22.44 5.90 -14.78
N GLN A 30 23.78 5.98 -14.69
CA GLN A 30 24.54 5.10 -13.81
C GLN A 30 24.21 5.33 -12.33
N SER A 31 23.98 6.58 -11.92
CA SER A 31 23.60 6.92 -10.55
C SER A 31 22.21 6.37 -10.21
N LYS A 32 21.25 6.46 -11.14
CA LYS A 32 19.91 5.87 -11.00
C LYS A 32 19.99 4.36 -10.78
N ARG A 33 20.68 3.64 -11.67
CA ARG A 33 20.88 2.19 -11.57
C ARG A 33 21.54 1.78 -10.25
N ASN A 34 22.53 2.54 -9.80
CA ASN A 34 23.20 2.29 -8.52
C ASN A 34 22.26 2.52 -7.33
N ALA A 35 21.38 3.52 -7.40
CA ALA A 35 20.37 3.78 -6.37
C ALA A 35 19.34 2.66 -6.29
N GLU A 36 18.77 2.27 -7.42
CA GLU A 36 17.81 1.17 -7.49
C GLU A 36 18.41 -0.16 -7.01
N ALA A 37 19.64 -0.49 -7.44
CA ALA A 37 20.34 -1.70 -7.01
C ALA A 37 20.57 -1.71 -5.49
N ARG A 38 20.98 -0.58 -4.93
CA ARG A 38 21.14 -0.41 -3.48
C ARG A 38 19.82 -0.56 -2.73
N ILE A 39 18.74 0.02 -3.24
CA ILE A 39 17.40 -0.08 -2.63
C ILE A 39 16.93 -1.54 -2.64
N ARG A 40 17.02 -2.23 -3.78
CA ARG A 40 16.69 -3.66 -3.87
C ARG A 40 17.49 -4.50 -2.88
N GLN A 41 18.80 -4.29 -2.80
CA GLN A 41 19.65 -5.03 -1.86
C GLN A 41 19.22 -4.79 -0.41
N ARG A 42 18.92 -3.55 -0.02
CA ARG A 42 18.47 -3.24 1.35
C ARG A 42 17.13 -3.87 1.69
N ILE A 43 16.21 -3.94 0.75
CA ILE A 43 14.93 -4.63 0.94
C ILE A 43 15.20 -6.12 1.18
N THR A 44 16.02 -6.76 0.33
CA THR A 44 16.42 -8.16 0.50
C THR A 44 17.06 -8.41 1.86
N ASP A 45 18.05 -7.59 2.25
CA ASP A 45 18.74 -7.73 3.53
C ASP A 45 17.79 -7.54 4.71
N ALA A 46 16.88 -6.55 4.64
CA ALA A 46 15.89 -6.31 5.69
C ALA A 46 14.91 -7.48 5.86
N VAL A 47 14.49 -8.13 4.76
CA VAL A 47 13.66 -9.34 4.82
C VAL A 47 14.41 -10.48 5.52
N LEU A 48 15.71 -10.64 5.23
CA LEU A 48 16.56 -11.67 5.82
C LEU A 48 16.88 -11.43 7.31
N ASP A 49 16.67 -10.21 7.82
CA ASP A 49 16.85 -9.89 9.23
C ASP A 49 15.66 -10.34 10.10
N PHE A 50 14.44 -10.52 9.56
CA PHE A 50 13.26 -10.87 10.37
C PHE A 50 13.40 -12.16 11.18
N PRO A 51 13.97 -13.27 10.65
CA PRO A 51 14.29 -14.44 11.47
C PRO A 51 15.18 -14.09 12.68
N ILE A 52 16.17 -13.21 12.49
CA ILE A 52 17.05 -12.75 13.58
C ILE A 52 16.22 -11.99 14.62
N LEU A 53 15.34 -11.07 14.19
CA LEU A 53 14.46 -10.31 15.08
C LEU A 53 13.49 -11.21 15.85
N ILE A 54 12.91 -12.21 15.19
CA ILE A 54 11.97 -13.16 15.82
C ILE A 54 12.67 -14.00 16.88
N HIS A 55 13.88 -14.49 16.61
CA HIS A 55 14.58 -15.41 17.50
C HIS A 55 15.42 -14.71 18.57
N HIS A 56 15.97 -13.53 18.30
CA HIS A 56 16.97 -12.89 19.17
C HIS A 56 16.54 -11.55 19.79
N LEU A 57 15.57 -10.84 19.23
CA LEU A 57 15.05 -9.63 19.89
C LEU A 57 14.29 -10.02 21.16
N LYS A 58 14.46 -9.28 22.26
CA LYS A 58 13.76 -9.62 23.51
C LYS A 58 12.27 -9.33 23.39
N LYS A 59 11.42 -10.12 24.05
CA LYS A 59 9.96 -9.94 24.04
C LYS A 59 9.54 -8.51 24.43
N LYS A 60 10.21 -7.91 25.42
CA LYS A 60 9.94 -6.54 25.86
C LYS A 60 10.24 -5.48 24.78
N ASP A 61 11.25 -5.72 23.95
CA ASP A 61 11.69 -4.76 22.94
C ASP A 61 10.83 -4.92 21.68
N ARG A 62 10.47 -6.16 21.31
CA ARG A 62 9.42 -6.42 20.31
C ARG A 62 8.11 -5.75 20.71
N ARG A 63 7.68 -5.92 21.96
CA ARG A 63 6.47 -5.29 22.48
C ARG A 63 6.53 -3.76 22.34
N GLN A 64 7.65 -3.12 22.66
CA GLN A 64 7.78 -1.65 22.49
C GLN A 64 7.63 -1.17 21.03
N VAL A 65 7.93 -2.01 20.04
CA VAL A 65 7.68 -1.67 18.63
C VAL A 65 6.19 -1.66 18.34
N PHE A 66 5.42 -2.61 18.89
CA PHE A 66 3.99 -2.78 18.60
C PHE A 66 3.06 -2.08 19.61
N ASP A 67 3.48 -1.77 20.83
CA ASP A 67 2.63 -1.09 21.82
C ASP A 67 2.41 0.39 21.47
N ARG A 68 3.32 1.00 20.69
CA ARG A 68 3.19 2.39 20.22
C ARG A 68 2.11 2.57 19.14
N THR A 69 1.49 1.49 18.68
CA THR A 69 0.81 1.41 17.37
C THR A 69 -0.70 1.40 17.45
N LEU A 70 -1.27 1.18 18.65
CA LEU A 70 -2.73 1.21 18.83
C LEU A 70 -3.33 2.62 18.75
N GLU A 71 -2.49 3.66 18.68
CA GLU A 71 -2.89 5.08 18.64
C GLU A 71 -2.28 5.84 17.45
N ASP A 72 -1.52 5.18 16.56
CA ASP A 72 -0.82 5.81 15.41
C ASP A 72 -1.26 5.16 14.09
N ASP A 73 -2.21 5.81 13.42
CA ASP A 73 -2.76 5.40 12.12
C ASP A 73 -1.65 5.19 11.07
N GLY A 74 -0.58 6.00 11.10
CA GLY A 74 0.52 5.91 10.14
C GLY A 74 1.37 4.65 10.27
N PHE A 75 1.43 4.05 11.46
CA PHE A 75 2.10 2.76 11.64
C PHE A 75 1.28 1.61 11.06
N MET A 76 -0.04 1.63 11.27
CA MET A 76 -0.95 0.62 10.72
C MET A 76 -0.98 0.70 9.19
N ASP A 77 -1.01 1.89 8.61
CA ASP A 77 -0.86 2.09 7.16
C ASP A 77 0.47 1.51 6.65
N GLY A 78 1.56 1.73 7.38
CA GLY A 78 2.87 1.17 7.06
C GLY A 78 2.90 -0.37 7.10
N LEU A 79 2.21 -0.99 8.06
CA LEU A 79 2.06 -2.44 8.13
C LEU A 79 1.23 -2.98 6.96
N THR A 80 0.12 -2.33 6.64
CA THR A 80 -0.74 -2.68 5.50
C THR A 80 0.06 -2.59 4.19
N ALA A 81 0.75 -1.47 3.96
CA ALA A 81 1.60 -1.28 2.79
C ALA A 81 2.73 -2.32 2.69
N MET A 82 3.31 -2.74 3.82
CA MET A 82 4.30 -3.82 3.85
C MET A 82 3.71 -5.15 3.38
N LEU A 83 2.52 -5.53 3.87
CA LEU A 83 1.85 -6.75 3.46
C LEU A 83 1.44 -6.70 1.98
N SER A 84 0.89 -5.58 1.52
CA SER A 84 0.56 -5.37 0.10
C SER A 84 1.80 -5.47 -0.80
N PHE A 85 2.93 -4.89 -0.39
CA PHE A 85 4.19 -5.00 -1.13
C PHE A 85 4.65 -6.46 -1.28
N VAL A 86 4.55 -7.26 -0.21
CA VAL A 86 4.89 -8.68 -0.26
C VAL A 86 3.91 -9.45 -1.15
N TYR A 87 2.60 -9.19 -1.01
CA TYR A 87 1.56 -9.84 -1.82
C TYR A 87 1.81 -9.64 -3.32
N VAL A 88 1.96 -8.38 -3.76
CA VAL A 88 2.21 -8.03 -5.17
C VAL A 88 3.56 -8.58 -5.65
N GLY A 89 4.60 -8.50 -4.81
CA GLY A 89 5.93 -9.01 -5.15
C GLY A 89 5.98 -10.52 -5.35
N MET A 90 5.21 -11.27 -4.57
CA MET A 90 5.09 -12.72 -4.70
C MET A 90 4.27 -13.11 -5.93
N ASP A 91 3.12 -12.46 -6.15
CA ASP A 91 2.27 -12.69 -7.31
C ASP A 91 3.02 -12.44 -8.64
N GLY A 92 3.73 -11.30 -8.72
CA GLY A 92 4.58 -10.99 -9.88
C GLY A 92 5.74 -11.96 -10.11
N SER A 93 6.14 -12.74 -9.09
CA SER A 93 7.16 -13.79 -9.21
C SER A 93 6.58 -15.18 -9.52
N GLY A 94 5.25 -15.32 -9.56
CA GLY A 94 4.54 -16.59 -9.74
C GLY A 94 4.45 -17.44 -8.46
N ALA A 95 4.73 -16.87 -7.30
CA ALA A 95 4.61 -17.53 -6.01
C ALA A 95 3.31 -17.11 -5.32
N GLU A 96 2.55 -18.08 -4.79
CA GLU A 96 1.33 -17.77 -4.03
C GLU A 96 1.67 -17.15 -2.66
N PHE A 97 0.99 -16.06 -2.31
CA PHE A 97 1.17 -15.38 -1.02
C PHE A 97 0.89 -16.29 0.19
N SER A 98 -0.04 -17.23 0.04
CA SER A 98 -0.37 -18.28 1.02
C SER A 98 0.87 -19.06 1.47
N HIS A 99 1.83 -19.33 0.57
CA HIS A 99 3.09 -20.02 0.88
C HIS A 99 3.98 -19.27 1.88
N ALA A 100 3.81 -17.95 2.02
CA ALA A 100 4.49 -17.16 3.04
C ALA A 100 3.60 -16.95 4.27
N LEU A 101 2.32 -16.61 4.06
CA LEU A 101 1.40 -16.23 5.13
C LEU A 101 1.04 -17.40 6.05
N GLU A 102 0.60 -18.53 5.50
CA GLU A 102 0.12 -19.64 6.32
C GLU A 102 1.21 -20.20 7.24
N PRO A 103 2.45 -20.45 6.76
CA PRO A 103 3.51 -20.89 7.66
C PRO A 103 3.88 -19.84 8.72
N ALA A 104 3.79 -18.56 8.39
CA ALA A 104 4.07 -17.48 9.34
C ALA A 104 3.06 -17.46 10.49
N VAL A 105 1.76 -17.47 10.17
CA VAL A 105 0.67 -17.50 11.16
C VAL A 105 0.72 -18.79 11.98
N ARG A 106 0.86 -19.95 11.33
CA ARG A 106 0.93 -21.26 11.99
C ARG A 106 2.05 -21.31 13.02
N LYS A 107 3.27 -20.91 12.65
CA LYS A 107 4.42 -20.88 13.55
C LYS A 107 4.23 -19.89 14.70
N ALA A 108 3.59 -18.75 14.45
CA ALA A 108 3.33 -17.75 15.47
C ALA A 108 2.35 -18.29 16.53
N GLU A 109 1.26 -18.93 16.11
CA GLU A 109 0.27 -19.55 16.99
C GLU A 109 0.84 -20.71 17.80
N GLU A 110 1.58 -21.62 17.17
CA GLU A 110 2.27 -22.72 17.85
C GLU A 110 3.26 -22.20 18.90
N ALA A 111 4.06 -21.17 18.54
CA ALA A 111 5.00 -20.56 19.46
C ALA A 111 4.30 -19.83 20.62
N HIS A 112 3.14 -19.21 20.36
CA HIS A 112 2.32 -18.56 21.38
C HIS A 112 1.76 -19.59 22.36
N ALA A 113 1.14 -20.66 21.87
CA ALA A 113 0.60 -21.75 22.68
C ALA A 113 1.69 -22.40 23.55
N ALA A 114 2.85 -22.69 22.97
CA ALA A 114 3.97 -23.27 23.71
C ALA A 114 4.47 -22.34 24.83
N LYS A 115 4.58 -21.03 24.57
CA LYS A 115 5.16 -20.06 25.52
C LYS A 115 4.17 -19.56 26.58
N MET A 116 2.91 -19.37 26.22
CA MET A 116 1.90 -18.75 27.09
C MET A 116 1.00 -19.79 27.76
N LEU A 117 0.71 -20.90 27.09
CA LEU A 117 -0.21 -21.93 27.57
C LEU A 117 0.52 -23.22 27.99
N GLY A 118 1.79 -23.40 27.59
CA GLY A 118 2.54 -24.63 27.83
C GLY A 118 1.98 -25.82 27.06
N GLN A 119 1.34 -25.57 25.92
CA GLN A 119 0.62 -26.58 25.14
C GLN A 119 1.20 -26.69 23.72
N ALA A 120 1.18 -27.90 23.19
CA ALA A 120 1.31 -28.13 21.75
C ALA A 120 -0.09 -28.08 21.14
N VAL A 121 -0.24 -27.33 20.06
CA VAL A 121 -1.50 -27.15 19.33
C VAL A 121 -1.32 -27.58 17.89
N SER A 122 -2.40 -28.04 17.25
CA SER A 122 -2.47 -28.13 15.81
C SER A 122 -3.21 -26.89 15.31
N VAL A 123 -2.57 -26.14 14.43
CA VAL A 123 -3.12 -24.88 13.90
C VAL A 123 -3.44 -25.12 12.43
N ASP A 124 -4.68 -24.87 12.04
CA ASP A 124 -5.12 -24.84 10.65
C ASP A 124 -5.30 -23.38 10.22
N VAL A 125 -4.76 -23.01 9.07
CA VAL A 125 -4.80 -21.64 8.54
C VAL A 125 -5.41 -21.71 7.15
N GLN A 126 -6.45 -20.94 6.91
CA GLN A 126 -7.11 -20.82 5.62
C GLN A 126 -7.00 -19.36 5.17
N PHE A 127 -6.51 -19.15 3.96
CA PHE A 127 -6.41 -17.85 3.32
C PHE A 127 -6.96 -17.95 1.90
N ASP A 128 -8.17 -17.44 1.71
CA ASP A 128 -8.87 -17.43 0.44
C ASP A 128 -9.12 -15.99 -0.01
N VAL A 129 -8.73 -15.67 -1.25
CA VAL A 129 -8.96 -14.37 -1.86
C VAL A 129 -9.89 -14.55 -3.05
N GLU A 130 -11.09 -13.98 -2.96
CA GLU A 130 -12.03 -13.94 -4.08
C GLU A 130 -11.99 -12.56 -4.74
N THR A 131 -11.57 -12.52 -5.99
CA THR A 131 -11.60 -11.29 -6.80
C THR A 131 -12.83 -11.33 -7.72
N THR A 132 -13.71 -10.36 -7.54
CA THR A 132 -14.82 -10.12 -8.48
C THR A 132 -14.46 -8.92 -9.34
N VAL A 133 -14.42 -9.12 -10.66
CA VAL A 133 -14.31 -7.99 -11.60
C VAL A 133 -15.60 -7.19 -11.53
N GLN A 134 -15.51 -5.95 -11.05
CA GLN A 134 -16.68 -5.06 -11.03
C GLN A 134 -16.88 -4.39 -12.39
N THR A 135 -15.99 -3.47 -12.76
CA THR A 135 -16.02 -2.74 -14.04
C THR A 135 -14.66 -2.87 -14.71
N ALA A 136 -14.62 -3.11 -16.02
CA ALA A 136 -13.35 -3.16 -16.75
C ALA A 136 -12.72 -1.76 -16.81
N VAL A 137 -11.39 -1.68 -16.72
CA VAL A 137 -10.66 -0.41 -16.79
C VAL A 137 -11.02 0.37 -18.06
N ASP A 138 -11.16 -0.31 -19.20
CA ASP A 138 -11.57 0.30 -20.47
C ASP A 138 -12.98 0.92 -20.41
N ASP A 139 -13.90 0.29 -19.69
CA ASP A 139 -15.27 0.80 -19.51
C ASP A 139 -15.27 2.03 -18.60
N VAL A 140 -14.43 2.04 -17.55
CA VAL A 140 -14.22 3.23 -16.69
C VAL A 140 -13.60 4.37 -17.51
N THR A 141 -12.58 4.08 -18.31
CA THR A 141 -11.96 5.07 -19.23
C THR A 141 -12.99 5.64 -20.20
N ALA A 142 -13.85 4.82 -20.77
CA ALA A 142 -14.94 5.28 -21.64
C ALA A 142 -15.96 6.15 -20.88
N ALA A 143 -16.25 5.84 -19.61
CA ALA A 143 -17.13 6.64 -18.77
C ALA A 143 -16.53 8.02 -18.47
N ILE A 144 -15.24 8.08 -18.11
CA ILE A 144 -14.49 9.33 -17.87
C ILE A 144 -14.51 10.20 -19.13
N ASN A 145 -14.13 9.65 -20.29
CA ASN A 145 -14.13 10.37 -21.56
C ASN A 145 -15.53 10.87 -21.98
N ALA A 146 -16.59 10.20 -21.53
CA ALA A 146 -17.96 10.62 -21.75
C ALA A 146 -18.49 11.62 -20.70
N GLY A 147 -17.65 12.05 -19.75
CA GLY A 147 -18.02 12.95 -18.65
C GLY A 147 -18.98 12.33 -17.65
N LYS A 148 -19.04 11.01 -17.56
CA LYS A 148 -19.89 10.30 -16.59
C LYS A 148 -19.18 10.23 -15.22
N PRO A 149 -19.95 10.32 -14.11
CA PRO A 149 -19.38 10.10 -12.79
C PRO A 149 -18.83 8.68 -12.64
N VAL A 150 -17.69 8.54 -11.97
CA VAL A 150 -17.05 7.26 -11.61
C VAL A 150 -16.78 7.21 -10.10
N THR A 151 -16.69 6.02 -9.51
CA THR A 151 -16.36 5.89 -8.08
C THR A 151 -14.86 6.12 -7.82
N PRO A 152 -14.44 6.40 -6.57
CA PRO A 152 -13.03 6.42 -6.18
C PRO A 152 -12.27 5.14 -6.58
N ALA A 153 -12.87 3.97 -6.36
CA ALA A 153 -12.26 2.69 -6.70
C ALA A 153 -12.09 2.51 -8.22
N GLU A 154 -13.07 2.94 -9.01
CA GLU A 154 -13.00 2.94 -10.47
C GLU A 154 -11.90 3.89 -10.97
N LEU A 155 -11.83 5.13 -10.46
CA LEU A 155 -10.76 6.06 -10.83
C LEU A 155 -9.38 5.52 -10.46
N PHE A 156 -9.23 4.91 -9.27
CA PHE A 156 -7.97 4.29 -8.85
C PHE A 156 -7.53 3.18 -9.82
N SER A 157 -8.47 2.36 -10.30
CA SER A 157 -8.16 1.31 -11.28
C SER A 157 -7.59 1.86 -12.59
N VAL A 158 -8.06 3.03 -13.03
CA VAL A 158 -7.53 3.72 -14.21
C VAL A 158 -6.17 4.33 -13.92
N MET A 159 -6.00 5.04 -12.78
CA MET A 159 -4.71 5.64 -12.37
C MET A 159 -3.57 4.62 -12.29
N VAL A 160 -3.87 3.39 -11.87
CA VAL A 160 -2.87 2.32 -11.71
C VAL A 160 -2.70 1.49 -12.99
N GLY A 161 -3.75 1.37 -13.80
CA GLY A 161 -3.82 0.42 -14.91
C GLY A 161 -3.81 1.02 -16.31
N SER A 162 -3.82 2.35 -16.46
CA SER A 162 -4.01 3.02 -17.75
C SER A 162 -3.41 4.43 -17.79
N ASP A 163 -2.93 4.85 -18.96
CA ASP A 163 -2.51 6.23 -19.23
C ASP A 163 -3.69 7.14 -19.65
N ALA A 164 -4.94 6.67 -19.47
CA ALA A 164 -6.13 7.35 -19.95
C ALA A 164 -6.40 8.72 -19.31
N LEU A 165 -5.74 9.06 -18.21
CA LEU A 165 -5.90 10.34 -17.52
C LEU A 165 -4.99 11.43 -18.09
N ASP A 166 -4.01 11.11 -18.93
CA ASP A 166 -3.05 12.07 -19.48
C ASP A 166 -3.72 13.15 -20.37
N ASP A 167 -4.87 12.82 -20.98
CA ASP A 167 -5.59 13.68 -21.92
C ASP A 167 -6.97 14.15 -21.39
N VAL A 168 -7.20 14.11 -20.08
CA VAL A 168 -8.50 14.43 -19.47
C VAL A 168 -8.46 15.78 -18.75
N ASP A 169 -9.28 16.74 -19.21
CA ASP A 169 -9.41 18.06 -18.57
C ASP A 169 -10.19 18.02 -17.25
N GLU A 170 -11.10 17.05 -17.09
CA GLU A 170 -11.92 16.94 -15.88
C GLU A 170 -12.45 15.52 -15.63
N VAL A 171 -12.47 15.13 -14.35
CA VAL A 171 -13.08 13.87 -13.88
C VAL A 171 -14.16 14.20 -12.86
N THR A 172 -15.31 13.53 -12.96
CA THR A 172 -16.35 13.61 -11.93
C THR A 172 -16.33 12.36 -11.07
N LEU A 173 -16.04 12.53 -9.79
CA LEU A 173 -16.11 11.47 -8.78
C LEU A 173 -17.50 11.43 -8.15
N GLN A 174 -18.04 10.22 -8.01
CA GLN A 174 -19.22 9.91 -7.21
C GLN A 174 -18.76 9.26 -5.89
N LEU A 175 -18.91 10.00 -4.80
CA LEU A 175 -18.61 9.53 -3.45
C LEU A 175 -19.82 8.77 -2.88
N SER A 176 -19.56 7.79 -2.02
CA SER A 176 -20.61 7.04 -1.33
C SER A 176 -21.32 7.93 -0.30
N GLU A 177 -22.53 7.55 0.11
CA GLU A 177 -23.26 8.26 1.19
C GLU A 177 -22.69 7.94 2.58
N ASP A 178 -22.00 6.81 2.72
CA ASP A 178 -21.54 6.27 4.00
C ASP A 178 -20.02 6.46 4.23
N GLY A 179 -19.26 6.96 3.24
CA GLY A 179 -17.82 7.26 3.34
C GLY A 179 -16.92 6.03 3.48
N GLU A 180 -17.48 4.83 3.40
CA GLU A 180 -16.79 3.55 3.42
C GLU A 180 -16.96 2.86 2.08
N GLU A 181 -15.92 2.91 1.24
CA GLU A 181 -15.81 1.91 0.18
C GLU A 181 -14.37 1.45 0.06
N GLY A 182 -14.03 0.41 0.82
CA GLY A 182 -13.13 -0.72 0.50
C GLY A 182 -11.73 -0.47 -0.05
N GLY A 183 -11.31 0.79 -0.20
CA GLY A 183 -10.04 1.21 -0.79
C GLY A 183 -8.95 1.41 0.25
N LEU A 184 -7.73 1.61 -0.23
CA LEU A 184 -6.55 1.87 0.60
C LEU A 184 -6.63 3.20 1.38
N LEU A 185 -7.58 4.09 1.05
CA LEU A 185 -7.76 5.42 1.63
C LEU A 185 -9.25 5.69 1.87
N LYS A 186 -9.57 6.52 2.87
CA LYS A 186 -10.92 7.11 3.02
C LYS A 186 -11.22 8.00 1.80
N GLU A 187 -12.48 8.14 1.44
CA GLU A 187 -12.88 8.89 0.23
C GLU A 187 -12.35 10.33 0.21
N ASP A 188 -12.42 11.06 1.33
CA ASP A 188 -11.89 12.42 1.43
C ASP A 188 -10.37 12.48 1.22
N GLU A 189 -9.65 11.47 1.74
CA GLU A 189 -8.20 11.35 1.59
C GLU A 189 -7.83 10.94 0.16
N PHE A 190 -8.65 10.10 -0.47
CA PHE A 190 -8.51 9.72 -1.86
C PHE A 190 -8.68 10.93 -2.78
N VAL A 191 -9.75 11.72 -2.59
CA VAL A 191 -10.00 12.94 -3.37
C VAL A 191 -8.83 13.92 -3.26
N ALA A 192 -8.31 14.13 -2.05
CA ALA A 192 -7.13 14.98 -1.84
C ALA A 192 -5.89 14.42 -2.55
N HIS A 193 -5.71 13.09 -2.55
CA HIS A 193 -4.60 12.44 -3.21
C HIS A 193 -4.67 12.56 -4.74
N VAL A 194 -5.86 12.39 -5.32
CA VAL A 194 -6.09 12.57 -6.76
C VAL A 194 -5.82 14.01 -7.18
N ALA A 195 -6.29 14.99 -6.42
CA ALA A 195 -6.03 16.40 -6.69
C ALA A 195 -4.52 16.71 -6.72
N GLU A 196 -3.77 16.19 -5.74
CA GLU A 196 -2.32 16.36 -5.69
C GLU A 196 -1.61 15.65 -6.85
N TYR A 197 -2.05 14.43 -7.20
CA TYR A 197 -1.44 13.63 -8.26
C TYR A 197 -1.62 14.29 -9.65
N LEU A 198 -2.81 14.83 -9.91
CA LEU A 198 -3.15 15.45 -11.18
C LEU A 198 -2.83 16.95 -11.24
N ASP A 199 -2.28 17.55 -10.17
CA ASP A 199 -2.15 19.02 -10.02
C ASP A 199 -3.48 19.75 -10.27
N ALA A 200 -4.57 19.18 -9.75
CA ALA A 200 -5.93 19.51 -10.13
C ALA A 200 -6.69 20.31 -9.06
N ASP A 201 -7.58 21.19 -9.52
CA ASP A 201 -8.53 21.92 -8.68
C ASP A 201 -9.76 21.07 -8.34
N LEU A 202 -10.23 21.19 -7.09
CA LEU A 202 -11.40 20.48 -6.59
C LEU A 202 -12.64 21.37 -6.57
N ARG A 203 -13.73 20.88 -7.16
CA ARG A 203 -15.05 21.50 -7.11
C ARG A 203 -16.09 20.54 -6.57
N TRP A 204 -16.55 20.79 -5.35
CA TRP A 204 -17.63 20.05 -4.71
C TRP A 204 -18.97 20.36 -5.38
N LEU A 205 -19.72 19.31 -5.69
CA LEU A 205 -21.02 19.34 -6.36
C LEU A 205 -22.09 18.69 -5.46
N PRO A 206 -23.38 19.00 -5.69
CA PRO A 206 -24.48 18.29 -5.04
C PRO A 206 -24.45 16.77 -5.34
N TYR A 207 -25.16 15.99 -4.53
CA TYR A 207 -25.28 14.52 -4.66
C TYR A 207 -23.96 13.76 -4.44
N ASN A 208 -23.16 14.21 -3.46
CA ASN A 208 -21.88 13.58 -3.10
C ASN A 208 -20.95 13.43 -4.29
N ARG A 209 -20.80 14.51 -5.07
CA ARG A 209 -19.91 14.52 -6.23
C ARG A 209 -18.79 15.51 -6.05
N VAL A 210 -17.63 15.15 -6.58
CA VAL A 210 -16.48 16.05 -6.67
C VAL A 210 -16.01 16.09 -8.10
N LYS A 211 -15.87 17.30 -8.64
CA LYS A 211 -15.20 17.51 -9.92
C LYS A 211 -13.72 17.78 -9.65
N VAL A 212 -12.87 16.98 -10.26
CA VAL A 212 -11.42 17.16 -10.30
C VAL A 212 -11.11 17.78 -11.65
N VAL A 213 -10.51 18.97 -11.67
CA VAL A 213 -10.21 19.74 -12.89
C VAL A 213 -8.70 19.82 -13.04
N VAL A 214 -8.17 19.16 -14.06
CA VAL A 214 -6.73 19.00 -14.35
C VAL A 214 -6.21 20.18 -15.16
#